data_AF-K6TYH9-F1
#
_entry.id   AF-K6TYH9-F1
#
_cell.length_a   1.000
_cell.length_b   1.000
_cell.length_c   1.000
_cell.angle_alpha   90.00
_cell.angle_beta   90.00
_cell.angle_gamma   90.00
#
_symmetry.space_group_name_H-M   'P 1'
#
loop_
_entity.id
_entity.type
_entity.pdbx_description
1 polymer ?
#
loop_
_entity_poly.entity_id
_entity_poly.type
_entity_poly.pdbx_seq_one_letter_code
_entity_poly.pdbx_strand_id
1 'polypeptide(L)'
;MDDARKGIITDEMKSVAENENVDAEFIRKSVANGTIAIPSNKGRKVKAVGIGAGLRTKVNATIGTSTDICDFDMEEEKAKIAIANNADTLMELSVGGDLDEIRRRILKVSDIPVGSVPVYQAAFET
;
A
#
# COMPACT_ATOMS: atom_id res chain seq x y z
N MET A 1 -3.31 9.45 11.76
CA MET A 1 -3.23 9.16 13.21
C MET A 1 -3.68 10.36 14.03
N ASP A 2 -3.16 11.55 13.76
CA ASP A 2 -3.51 12.78 14.52
C ASP A 2 -5.00 13.10 14.48
N ASP A 3 -5.65 12.98 13.32
CA ASP A 3 -7.10 13.20 13.19
C ASP A 3 -7.89 12.21 14.05
N ALA A 4 -7.47 10.95 14.07
CA ALA A 4 -8.06 9.93 14.93
C ALA A 4 -7.95 10.33 16.41
N ARG A 5 -6.77 10.79 16.86
CA ARG A 5 -6.55 11.25 18.24
C ARG A 5 -7.36 12.49 18.60
N LYS A 6 -7.67 13.35 17.62
CA LYS A 6 -8.56 14.51 17.77
C LYS A 6 -10.06 14.13 17.78
N GLY A 7 -10.41 12.85 17.65
CA GLY A 7 -11.80 12.39 17.60
C GLY A 7 -12.44 12.55 16.21
N ILE A 8 -11.65 12.83 15.17
CA ILE A 8 -12.15 13.02 13.80
C ILE A 8 -12.16 11.67 13.08
N ILE A 9 -13.30 11.31 12.49
CA ILE A 9 -13.45 10.15 11.61
C ILE A 9 -13.22 10.61 10.16
N THR A 10 -12.13 10.18 9.55
CA THR A 10 -11.81 10.53 8.15
C THR A 10 -12.53 9.61 7.17
N ASP A 11 -12.56 9.99 5.89
CA ASP A 11 -13.22 9.17 4.86
C ASP A 11 -12.49 7.84 4.63
N GLU A 12 -11.17 7.79 4.83
CA GLU A 12 -10.42 6.53 4.82
C GLU A 12 -10.86 5.61 5.97
N MET A 13 -11.12 6.15 7.16
CA MET A 13 -11.61 5.35 8.29
C MET A 13 -13.00 4.80 8.01
N LYS A 14 -13.90 5.59 7.41
CA LYS A 14 -15.24 5.14 7.00
C LYS A 14 -15.15 4.04 5.96
N SER A 15 -14.32 4.24 4.93
CA SER A 15 -14.14 3.24 3.86
C SER A 15 -13.58 1.92 4.40
N VAL A 16 -12.61 1.97 5.33
CA VAL A 16 -12.12 0.75 5.99
C VAL A 16 -13.21 0.10 6.82
N ALA A 17 -13.98 0.87 7.60
CA ALA A 17 -15.07 0.35 8.43
C ALA A 17 -16.14 -0.38 7.59
N GLU A 18 -16.55 0.23 6.47
CA GLU A 18 -17.49 -0.35 5.51
C GLU A 18 -16.95 -1.65 4.89
N ASN A 19 -15.70 -1.65 4.42
CA ASN A 19 -15.08 -2.82 3.79
C ASN A 19 -14.89 -4.00 4.77
N GLU A 20 -14.67 -3.70 6.05
CA GLU A 20 -14.45 -4.70 7.09
C GLU A 20 -15.73 -5.06 7.87
N ASN A 21 -16.86 -4.41 7.55
CA ASN A 21 -18.14 -4.56 8.22
C ASN A 21 -18.02 -4.36 9.76
N VAL A 22 -17.35 -3.28 10.16
CA VAL A 22 -17.18 -2.86 11.55
C VAL A 22 -17.58 -1.40 11.73
N ASP A 23 -17.69 -0.95 12.98
CA ASP A 23 -18.05 0.43 13.29
C ASP A 23 -16.89 1.43 13.00
N ALA A 24 -17.22 2.59 12.44
CA ALA A 24 -16.21 3.62 12.12
C ALA A 24 -15.50 4.18 13.36
N GLU A 25 -16.18 4.24 14.50
CA GLU A 25 -15.59 4.64 15.78
C GLU A 25 -14.62 3.57 16.32
N PHE A 26 -14.86 2.28 16.03
CA PHE A 26 -13.89 1.23 16.31
C PHE A 26 -12.60 1.43 15.50
N ILE A 27 -12.71 1.75 14.20
CA ILE A 27 -11.55 2.06 13.37
C ILE A 27 -10.82 3.29 13.90
N ARG A 28 -11.55 4.39 14.17
CA ARG A 28 -10.95 5.63 14.68
C ARG A 28 -10.20 5.40 16.00
N LYS A 29 -10.81 4.72 16.97
CA LYS A 29 -10.17 4.38 18.26
C LYS A 29 -8.91 3.54 18.05
N SER A 30 -8.99 2.52 17.19
CA SER A 30 -7.87 1.63 16.90
C SER A 30 -6.70 2.35 16.21
N VAL A 31 -6.99 3.26 15.27
CA VAL A 31 -5.98 4.11 14.64
C VAL A 31 -5.36 5.09 15.66
N ALA A 32 -6.17 5.68 16.54
CA ALA A 32 -5.66 6.57 17.59
C ALA A 32 -4.72 5.85 18.57
N ASN A 33 -5.05 4.60 18.89
CA ASN A 33 -4.28 3.71 19.77
C ASN A 33 -3.10 3.01 19.07
N GLY A 34 -3.00 3.10 17.74
CA GLY A 34 -1.93 2.49 16.96
C GLY A 34 -2.06 0.98 16.74
N THR A 35 -3.24 0.39 16.98
CA THR A 35 -3.51 -1.05 16.74
C THR A 35 -3.94 -1.33 15.30
N ILE A 36 -4.38 -0.31 14.57
CA ILE A 36 -4.69 -0.35 13.13
C ILE A 36 -3.94 0.79 12.44
N ALA A 37 -3.30 0.48 11.31
CA ALA A 37 -2.71 1.46 10.39
C ALA A 37 -3.54 1.53 9.10
N ILE A 38 -3.61 2.72 8.50
CA ILE A 38 -4.21 2.94 7.18
C ILE A 38 -3.18 3.67 6.31
N PRO A 39 -2.45 2.97 5.43
CA PRO A 39 -1.49 3.60 4.53
C PRO A 39 -2.22 4.48 3.51
N SER A 40 -2.11 5.80 3.67
CA SER A 40 -2.76 6.79 2.80
C SER A 40 -1.82 7.97 2.57
N ASN A 41 -0.96 7.86 1.55
CA ASN A 41 -0.08 8.96 1.17
C ASN A 41 -0.92 10.08 0.52
N LYS A 42 -0.79 11.32 0.99
CA LYS A 42 -1.55 12.49 0.48
C LYS A 42 -1.40 12.73 -1.03
N GLY A 43 -0.28 12.30 -1.63
CA GLY A 43 -0.04 12.40 -3.06
C GLY A 43 -0.71 11.32 -3.91
N ARG A 44 -1.38 10.33 -3.30
CA ARG A 44 -2.04 9.23 -4.01
C ARG A 44 -3.40 8.93 -3.41
N LYS A 45 -4.44 9.03 -4.25
CA LYS A 45 -5.78 8.55 -3.89
C LYS A 45 -5.89 7.08 -4.29
N VAL A 46 -5.91 6.20 -3.29
CA VAL A 46 -6.00 4.74 -3.43
C VAL A 46 -7.14 4.22 -2.57
N LYS A 47 -7.55 2.97 -2.79
CA LYS A 47 -8.48 2.26 -1.92
C LYS A 47 -7.91 2.20 -0.51
N ALA A 48 -8.69 2.63 0.47
CA ALA A 48 -8.28 2.59 1.87
C ALA A 48 -8.22 1.15 2.38
N VAL A 49 -7.08 0.76 2.96
CA VAL A 49 -6.87 -0.57 3.53
C VAL A 49 -6.44 -0.41 4.98
N GLY A 50 -7.24 -0.95 5.89
CA GLY A 50 -6.89 -1.04 7.31
C GLY A 50 -6.07 -2.29 7.58
N ILE A 51 -4.95 -2.16 8.28
CA ILE A 51 -4.06 -3.26 8.65
C ILE A 51 -3.93 -3.27 10.17
N GLY A 52 -4.40 -4.32 10.83
CA GLY A 52 -4.30 -4.44 12.28
C GLY A 52 -5.28 -5.42 12.92
N ALA A 53 -5.23 -5.49 14.25
CA ALA A 53 -6.04 -6.44 15.02
C ALA A 53 -7.55 -6.14 14.94
N GLY A 54 -8.35 -7.19 14.84
CA GLY A 54 -9.82 -7.09 14.73
C GLY A 54 -10.34 -6.90 13.30
N LEU A 55 -9.45 -6.80 12.30
CA LEU A 55 -9.79 -6.81 10.87
C LEU A 55 -9.48 -8.17 10.25
N ARG A 56 -9.96 -8.43 9.03
CA ARG A 56 -9.50 -9.63 8.30
C ARG A 56 -8.00 -9.53 7.99
N THR A 57 -7.32 -10.66 7.96
CA THR A 57 -5.92 -10.76 7.55
C THR A 57 -5.71 -10.15 6.17
N LYS A 58 -4.59 -9.43 6.02
CA LYS A 58 -4.18 -8.79 4.78
C LYS A 58 -3.03 -9.54 4.12
N VAL A 59 -3.02 -9.57 2.79
CA VAL A 59 -1.96 -10.19 1.98
C VAL A 59 -1.24 -9.12 1.18
N ASN A 60 0.09 -9.07 1.32
CA ASN A 60 0.95 -8.24 0.49
C ASN A 60 1.55 -9.07 -0.65
N ALA A 61 1.53 -8.56 -1.87
CA ALA A 61 2.28 -9.14 -2.99
C ALA A 61 3.53 -8.31 -3.32
N THR A 62 4.63 -8.97 -3.65
CA THR A 62 5.90 -8.33 -4.00
C THR A 62 6.12 -8.35 -5.50
N ILE A 63 6.54 -7.21 -6.04
CA ILE A 63 7.00 -7.05 -7.42
C ILE A 63 8.33 -6.31 -7.41
N GLY A 64 9.02 -6.28 -8.54
CA GLY A 64 10.24 -5.51 -8.73
C GLY A 64 11.22 -6.20 -9.65
N THR A 65 12.02 -5.38 -10.34
CA THR A 65 13.12 -5.83 -11.20
C THR A 65 14.36 -6.20 -10.40
N SER A 66 15.24 -6.98 -11.00
CA SER A 66 16.57 -7.29 -10.48
C SER A 66 17.66 -6.90 -11.47
N THR A 67 18.92 -7.06 -11.07
CA THR A 67 20.08 -6.90 -11.97
C THR A 67 20.10 -7.93 -13.10
N ASP A 68 19.47 -9.09 -12.89
CA ASP A 68 19.43 -10.18 -13.88
C ASP A 68 18.21 -10.07 -14.82
N ILE A 69 17.07 -9.64 -14.27
CA ILE A 69 15.81 -9.53 -15.02
C ILE A 69 15.23 -8.13 -14.79
N CYS A 70 15.34 -7.29 -15.82
CA CYS A 70 14.83 -5.93 -15.83
C CYS A 70 13.80 -5.76 -16.95
N ASP A 71 12.56 -6.18 -16.69
CA ASP A 71 11.43 -6.07 -17.62
C ASP A 71 10.26 -5.34 -16.95
N PHE A 72 10.05 -4.08 -17.33
CA PHE A 72 9.04 -3.24 -16.70
C PHE A 72 7.61 -3.64 -17.09
N ASP A 73 7.41 -4.19 -18.29
CA ASP A 73 6.09 -4.63 -18.74
C ASP A 73 5.67 -5.87 -17.96
N MET A 74 6.62 -6.78 -17.70
CA MET A 74 6.42 -7.95 -16.85
C MET A 74 6.09 -7.58 -15.40
N GLU A 75 6.78 -6.59 -14.82
CA GLU A 75 6.47 -6.11 -13.46
C GLU A 75 5.09 -5.46 -13.37
N GLU A 76 4.70 -4.69 -14.37
CA GLU A 76 3.35 -4.14 -14.46
C GLU A 76 2.28 -5.23 -14.56
N GLU A 77 2.53 -6.27 -15.36
CA GLU A 77 1.62 -7.40 -15.48
C GLU A 77 1.47 -8.15 -14.16
N LYS A 78 2.58 -8.43 -13.47
CA LYS A 78 2.56 -9.03 -12.13
C LYS A 78 1.76 -8.20 -11.13
N ALA A 79 1.92 -6.87 -11.14
CA ALA A 79 1.13 -5.99 -10.28
C ALA A 79 -0.38 -6.08 -10.58
N LYS A 80 -0.76 -6.03 -11.87
CA LYS A 80 -2.17 -6.17 -12.30
C LYS A 80 -2.75 -7.52 -11.90
N ILE A 81 -2.00 -8.61 -12.09
CA ILE A 81 -2.41 -9.97 -11.70
C ILE A 81 -2.59 -10.07 -10.19
N ALA A 82 -1.67 -9.53 -9.40
CA ALA A 82 -1.76 -9.53 -7.94
C ALA A 82 -3.02 -8.79 -7.45
N ILE A 83 -3.30 -7.60 -8.00
CA ILE A 83 -4.50 -6.81 -7.68
C ILE A 83 -5.77 -7.59 -8.08
N ALA A 84 -5.80 -8.15 -9.29
CA ALA A 84 -6.93 -8.96 -9.78
C ALA A 84 -7.20 -10.20 -8.92
N ASN A 85 -6.18 -10.72 -8.23
CA ASN A 85 -6.28 -11.83 -7.29
C ASN A 85 -6.41 -11.38 -5.82
N ASN A 86 -6.86 -10.14 -5.58
CA ASN A 86 -7.18 -9.60 -4.26
C ASN A 86 -5.99 -9.43 -3.31
N ALA A 87 -4.79 -9.13 -3.82
CA ALA A 87 -3.75 -8.58 -2.97
C ALA A 87 -4.25 -7.29 -2.29
N ASP A 88 -3.98 -7.15 -0.99
CA ASP A 88 -4.41 -5.99 -0.21
C ASP A 88 -3.43 -4.82 -0.36
N THR A 89 -2.15 -5.13 -0.51
CA THR A 89 -1.08 -4.16 -0.76
C THR A 89 -0.05 -4.73 -1.73
N LEU A 90 0.69 -3.84 -2.37
CA LEU A 90 1.90 -4.18 -3.10
C LEU A 90 3.15 -3.67 -2.38
N MET A 91 4.27 -4.34 -2.63
CA MET A 91 5.58 -3.81 -2.31
C MET A 91 6.47 -3.87 -3.55
N GLU A 92 6.96 -2.69 -3.94
CA GLU A 92 7.85 -2.46 -5.07
C GLU A 92 9.29 -2.54 -4.55
N LEU A 93 10.01 -3.60 -4.95
CA LEU A 93 11.32 -3.99 -4.42
C LEU A 93 12.41 -4.00 -5.50
N SER A 94 12.27 -3.19 -6.56
CA SER A 94 13.21 -3.16 -7.67
C SER A 94 14.61 -2.76 -7.24
N VAL A 95 15.60 -3.43 -7.81
CA VAL A 95 17.04 -3.19 -7.62
C VAL A 95 17.81 -3.19 -8.95
N GLY A 96 17.11 -3.00 -10.08
CA GLY A 96 17.72 -2.94 -11.40
C GLY A 96 16.95 -2.05 -12.38
N GLY A 97 17.67 -1.39 -13.29
CA GLY A 97 17.09 -0.44 -14.23
C GLY A 97 16.77 0.92 -13.61
N ASP A 98 15.92 1.71 -14.28
CA ASP A 98 15.42 2.99 -13.77
C ASP A 98 14.34 2.74 -12.70
N LEU A 99 14.75 2.81 -11.43
CA LEU A 99 13.91 2.58 -10.25
C LEU A 99 12.77 3.60 -10.12
N ASP A 100 13.00 4.80 -10.62
CA ASP A 100 12.06 5.90 -10.60
C ASP A 100 10.95 5.70 -11.65
N GLU A 101 11.33 5.25 -12.85
CA GLU A 101 10.40 4.91 -13.91
C GLU A 101 9.51 3.73 -13.52
N ILE A 102 10.08 2.60 -13.10
CA ILE A 102 9.28 1.42 -12.73
C ILE A 102 8.30 1.77 -11.62
N ARG A 103 8.72 2.54 -10.61
CA ARG A 103 7.82 2.96 -9.54
C ARG A 103 6.68 3.83 -10.07
N ARG A 104 6.96 4.83 -10.92
CA ARG A 104 5.89 5.63 -11.54
C ARG A 104 4.89 4.76 -12.31
N ARG A 105 5.38 3.76 -13.05
CA ARG A 105 4.55 2.79 -13.79
C ARG A 105 3.66 1.97 -12.84
N ILE A 106 4.22 1.37 -11.79
CA ILE A 106 3.48 0.59 -10.79
C ILE A 106 2.44 1.44 -10.05
N LEU A 107 2.82 2.66 -9.62
CA LEU A 107 1.90 3.56 -8.93
C LEU A 107 0.71 4.00 -9.82
N LYS A 108 0.88 4.03 -11.15
CA LYS A 108 -0.16 4.39 -12.12
C LYS A 108 -1.18 3.27 -12.33
N VAL A 109 -0.75 2.01 -12.26
CA VAL A 109 -1.63 0.84 -12.46
C VAL A 109 -2.23 0.30 -11.16
N SER A 110 -1.69 0.69 -10.01
CA SER A 110 -2.14 0.24 -8.70
C SER A 110 -3.12 1.21 -8.04
N ASP A 111 -4.31 0.72 -7.73
CA ASP A 111 -5.32 1.41 -6.92
C ASP A 111 -5.28 1.01 -5.43
N ILE A 112 -4.38 0.11 -5.04
CA ILE A 112 -4.11 -0.28 -3.64
C ILE A 112 -2.81 0.37 -3.11
N PRO A 113 -2.58 0.36 -1.77
CA PRO A 113 -1.33 0.86 -1.20
C PRO A 113 -0.10 0.15 -1.76
N VAL A 114 0.94 0.93 -2.05
CA VAL A 114 2.23 0.44 -2.55
C VAL A 114 3.33 0.90 -1.59
N GLY A 115 4.06 -0.06 -1.03
CA GLY A 115 5.26 0.17 -0.24
C GLY A 115 6.54 0.06 -1.08
N SER A 116 7.66 0.52 -0.52
CA SER A 116 9.00 0.34 -1.06
C SER A 116 10.01 0.23 0.08
N VAL A 117 11.26 -0.13 -0.26
CA VAL A 117 12.38 -0.18 0.68
C VAL A 117 13.40 0.88 0.24
N PRO A 118 13.39 2.10 0.80
CA PRO A 118 14.19 3.22 0.29
C PRO A 118 15.70 2.97 0.26
N VAL A 119 16.21 2.13 1.16
CA VAL A 119 17.65 1.78 1.20
C VAL A 119 18.10 1.01 -0.04
N TYR A 120 17.21 0.30 -0.75
CA TYR A 120 17.56 -0.41 -1.98
C TYR A 120 17.92 0.55 -3.10
N GLN A 121 17.12 1.60 -3.29
CA GLN A 121 17.44 2.64 -4.27
C GLN A 121 18.68 3.42 -3.87
N ALA A 122 18.81 3.80 -2.59
CA ALA A 122 20.02 4.49 -2.12
C ALA A 122 21.30 3.68 -2.36
N ALA A 123 21.26 2.36 -2.15
CA ALA A 123 22.41 1.48 -2.40
C ALA A 123 22.71 1.28 -3.89
N PHE A 124 21.69 1.36 -4.77
CA PHE A 124 21.85 1.19 -6.21
C PHE A 124 22.29 2.48 -6.92
N GLU A 125 21.90 3.64 -6.41
CA GLU A 125 22.25 4.95 -6.97
C GLU A 125 23.59 5.52 -6.45
N THR A 126 24.28 4.79 -5.57
CA THR A 126 25.62 5.14 -5.08
C THR A 126 26.71 4.47 -5.92
#